data_AF-B4FH58-F1
#
_entry.id   AF-B4FH58-F1
#
_cell.length_a   1.000
_cell.length_b   1.000
_cell.length_c   1.000
_cell.angle_alpha   90.00
_cell.angle_beta   90.00
_cell.angle_gamma   90.00
#
_symmetry.space_group_name_H-M   'P 1'
#
loop_
_entity.id
_entity.type
_entity.pdbx_description
1 polymer ?
#
loop_
_entity_poly.entity_id
_entity_poly.type
_entity_poly.pdbx_seq_one_letter_code
_entity_poly.pdbx_strand_id
1 'polypeptide(L)'
;MEALLELEKMQRVLSLMSSRGLSHTDSSCGGAAADRFLAQFLLFMCRSYFMFHGLDVNKPQAIFKYLPVLSFTESYIYQLDASNEDCLHVVPDDNTSKVLGKKEESLNETSLSQMIEPLEGLLQCQGLMTDRLRTELKSGIQYWSLERKLCQALLRNEKISIEDVMMAIHLKSFDYRVLNLLMFQLTGQHVNELHMDFLSVSEFLVEISDDLYDYEDDVMNNTFNILRMFAAIYGPLEAPNMLAKCIGEAEEKYESFSKKLDPSLSGSYWRRCEEATKEGGKTSGHAYGTWNIPRVISNEDAFRRERRSKHDACAVIT
;
A
#
# COMPACT_ATOMS: atom_id res chain seq x y z
N MET A 1 16.28 -2.45 26.03
CA MET A 1 16.52 -1.05 26.47
C MET A 1 16.38 -0.09 25.29
N GLU A 2 16.84 -0.44 24.09
CA GLU A 2 16.61 0.32 22.85
C GLU A 2 15.12 0.45 22.43
N ALA A 3 14.32 -0.62 22.55
CA ALA A 3 12.89 -0.55 22.23
C ALA A 3 12.10 0.46 23.11
N LEU A 4 12.52 0.63 24.37
CA LEU A 4 11.96 1.64 25.27
C LEU A 4 12.38 3.06 24.86
N LEU A 5 13.59 3.21 24.33
CA LEU A 5 14.14 4.47 23.81
C LEU A 5 13.44 4.90 22.51
N GLU A 6 13.13 3.96 21.62
CA GLU A 6 12.35 4.21 20.40
C GLU A 6 10.88 4.54 20.71
N LEU A 7 10.27 3.83 21.68
CA LEU A 7 8.95 4.18 22.20
C LEU A 7 8.93 5.57 22.85
N GLU A 8 9.97 5.93 23.59
CA GLU A 8 10.09 7.25 24.20
C GLU A 8 10.29 8.36 23.15
N LYS A 9 11.04 8.09 22.07
CA LYS A 9 11.16 8.99 20.93
C LYS A 9 9.83 9.17 20.20
N MET A 10 9.10 8.07 19.91
CA MET A 10 7.76 8.12 19.32
C MET A 10 6.78 8.88 20.21
N GLN A 11 6.81 8.64 21.52
CA GLN A 11 5.95 9.33 22.48
C GLN A 11 6.26 10.82 22.57
N ARG A 12 7.53 11.23 22.44
CA ARG A 12 7.93 12.64 22.37
C ARG A 12 7.48 13.32 21.07
N VAL A 13 7.57 12.62 19.94
CA VAL A 13 7.07 13.13 18.64
C VAL A 13 5.55 13.30 18.69
N LEU A 14 4.82 12.29 19.17
CA LEU A 14 3.37 12.32 19.32
C LEU A 14 2.92 13.42 20.32
N SER A 15 3.62 13.58 21.43
CA SER A 15 3.35 14.65 22.41
C SER A 15 3.63 16.05 21.84
N LEU A 16 4.67 16.19 21.01
CA LEU A 16 4.98 17.44 20.31
C LEU A 16 3.92 17.78 19.24
N MET A 17 3.39 16.77 18.54
CA MET A 17 2.30 16.95 17.57
C MET A 17 1.00 17.34 18.27
N SER A 18 0.66 16.69 19.39
CA SER A 18 -0.53 17.00 20.19
C SER A 18 -0.46 18.40 20.82
N SER A 19 0.69 18.80 21.37
CA SER A 19 0.89 20.15 21.95
C SER A 19 0.85 21.28 20.92
N ARG A 20 0.92 20.97 19.63
CA ARG A 20 0.79 21.92 18.52
C ARG A 20 -0.57 21.87 17.82
N GLY A 21 -1.51 21.10 18.35
CA GLY A 21 -2.86 20.95 17.78
C GLY A 21 -2.89 20.16 16.47
N LEU A 22 -1.84 19.38 16.19
CA LEU A 22 -1.76 18.50 15.02
C LEU A 22 -2.35 17.11 15.29
N SER A 23 -2.71 16.81 16.54
CA SER A 23 -3.58 15.69 16.89
C SER A 23 -4.77 16.18 17.70
N HIS A 24 -5.97 15.74 17.32
CA HIS A 24 -7.19 15.97 18.09
C HIS A 24 -7.39 14.80 19.05
N THR A 25 -7.25 15.05 20.35
CA THR A 25 -7.72 14.14 21.40
C THR A 25 -9.23 14.26 21.56
N ASP A 26 -10.00 13.96 20.52
CA ASP A 26 -11.43 13.71 20.67
C ASP A 26 -11.64 12.21 20.72
N SER A 27 -12.18 11.76 21.86
CA SER A 27 -12.35 10.37 22.27
C SER A 27 -13.40 9.58 21.49
N SER A 28 -13.62 9.89 20.21
CA SER A 28 -14.39 9.06 19.29
C SER A 28 -13.41 8.23 18.46
N CYS A 29 -13.22 6.96 18.87
CA CYS A 29 -12.62 5.76 18.29
C CYS A 29 -11.83 5.72 16.94
N GLY A 30 -11.63 6.81 16.19
CA GLY A 30 -10.91 6.86 14.91
C GLY A 30 -9.59 7.65 14.92
N GLY A 31 -9.46 8.69 15.77
CA GLY A 31 -8.27 9.58 15.74
C GLY A 31 -6.96 8.92 16.19
N ALA A 32 -7.00 8.12 17.25
CA ALA A 32 -5.81 7.45 17.78
C ALA A 32 -5.26 6.32 16.87
N ALA A 33 -6.11 5.76 16.00
CA ALA A 33 -5.71 4.75 15.02
C ALA A 33 -5.02 5.41 13.82
N ALA A 34 -5.57 6.53 13.32
CA ALA A 34 -4.95 7.33 12.26
C ALA A 34 -3.59 7.90 12.68
N ASP A 35 -3.46 8.41 13.92
CA ASP A 35 -2.18 8.90 14.44
C ASP A 35 -1.12 7.79 14.57
N ARG A 36 -1.55 6.58 14.95
CA ARG A 36 -0.66 5.41 15.06
C ARG A 36 -0.23 4.90 13.69
N PHE A 37 -1.16 4.84 12.73
CA PHE A 37 -0.89 4.48 11.35
C PHE A 37 0.13 5.45 10.74
N LEU A 38 -0.12 6.77 10.84
CA LEU A 38 0.78 7.78 10.30
C LEU A 38 2.17 7.69 10.95
N ALA A 39 2.26 7.50 12.27
CA ALA A 39 3.54 7.36 12.96
C ALA A 39 4.31 6.10 12.52
N GLN A 40 3.61 4.99 12.30
CA GLN A 40 4.21 3.72 11.89
C GLN A 40 4.65 3.76 10.42
N PHE A 41 3.81 4.33 9.55
CA PHE A 41 4.12 4.61 8.16
C PHE A 41 5.34 5.52 8.03
N LEU A 42 5.37 6.62 8.76
CA LEU A 42 6.49 7.57 8.71
C LEU A 42 7.78 6.95 9.22
N LEU A 43 7.71 6.10 10.25
CA LEU A 43 8.87 5.34 10.72
C LEU A 43 9.34 4.33 9.67
N PHE A 44 8.41 3.65 8.99
CA PHE A 44 8.74 2.77 7.86
C PHE A 44 9.42 3.55 6.74
N MET A 45 8.83 4.65 6.28
CA MET A 45 9.38 5.51 5.23
C MET A 45 10.78 6.03 5.60
N CYS A 46 10.95 6.56 6.82
CA CYS A 46 12.24 7.05 7.26
C CYS A 46 13.29 5.94 7.34
N ARG A 47 12.93 4.76 7.87
CA ARG A 47 13.89 3.65 8.03
C ARG A 47 14.20 2.92 6.73
N SER A 48 13.30 2.94 5.75
CA SER A 48 13.45 2.21 4.48
C SER A 48 14.01 3.10 3.37
N TYR A 49 13.60 4.37 3.28
CA TYR A 49 13.94 5.22 2.13
C TYR A 49 15.06 6.23 2.41
N PHE A 50 15.26 6.71 3.64
CA PHE A 50 16.29 7.75 3.91
C PHE A 50 17.70 7.35 3.50
N MET A 51 18.01 6.05 3.58
CA MET A 51 19.31 5.52 3.16
C MET A 51 19.61 5.74 1.68
N PHE A 52 18.58 5.81 0.82
CA PHE A 52 18.73 6.11 -0.61
C PHE A 52 18.95 7.60 -0.89
N HIS A 53 18.75 8.45 0.12
CA HIS A 53 18.85 9.92 0.03
C HIS A 53 20.00 10.48 0.87
N GLY A 54 20.87 9.63 1.41
CA GLY A 54 21.98 10.05 2.28
C GLY A 54 21.51 10.68 3.61
N LEU A 55 20.28 10.38 4.04
CA LEU A 55 19.72 10.87 5.29
C LEU A 55 19.90 9.83 6.39
N ASP A 56 20.08 10.32 7.61
CA ASP A 56 20.25 9.49 8.80
C ASP A 56 18.99 9.58 9.65
N VAL A 57 18.33 8.43 9.87
CA VAL A 57 17.11 8.32 10.68
C VAL A 57 17.34 8.75 12.13
N ASN A 58 18.58 8.74 12.62
CA ASN A 58 18.91 9.19 13.97
C ASN A 58 19.06 10.71 14.08
N LYS A 59 18.97 11.45 12.95
CA LYS A 59 19.04 12.91 12.92
C LYS A 59 17.65 13.51 12.81
N PRO A 60 17.03 13.91 13.94
CA PRO A 60 15.63 14.39 13.96
C PRO A 60 15.42 15.62 13.08
N GLN A 61 16.45 16.43 12.82
CA GLN A 61 16.36 17.60 11.95
C GLN A 61 15.97 17.23 10.52
N ALA A 62 16.50 16.12 10.00
CA ALA A 62 16.17 15.64 8.66
C ALA A 62 14.72 15.14 8.60
N ILE A 63 14.30 14.40 9.64
CA ILE A 63 12.92 13.93 9.80
C ILE A 63 11.97 15.14 9.77
N PHE A 64 12.10 16.06 10.73
CA PHE A 64 11.17 17.19 10.86
C PHE A 64 11.17 18.16 9.68
N LYS A 65 12.26 18.25 8.91
CA LYS A 65 12.33 19.11 7.73
C LYS A 65 11.43 18.62 6.60
N TYR A 66 11.40 17.32 6.35
CA TYR A 66 10.70 16.73 5.20
C TYR A 66 9.34 16.12 5.56
N LEU A 67 9.15 15.76 6.84
CA LEU A 67 7.95 15.09 7.32
C LEU A 67 6.64 15.76 6.90
N PRO A 68 6.48 17.09 6.98
CA PRO A 68 5.19 17.70 6.67
C PRO A 68 4.74 17.45 5.22
N VAL A 69 5.66 17.55 4.26
CA VAL A 69 5.36 17.33 2.84
C VAL A 69 5.08 15.85 2.58
N LEU A 70 5.90 14.96 3.11
CA LEU A 70 5.73 13.51 2.93
C LEU A 70 4.41 13.02 3.55
N SER A 71 4.13 13.44 4.79
CA SER A 71 2.91 13.04 5.51
C SER A 71 1.67 13.55 4.80
N PHE A 72 1.69 14.79 4.32
CA PHE A 72 0.57 15.37 3.58
C PHE A 72 0.32 14.59 2.29
N THR A 73 1.35 14.37 1.49
CA THR A 73 1.23 13.64 0.22
C THR A 73 0.70 12.24 0.45
N GLU A 74 1.27 11.51 1.40
CA GLU A 74 0.80 10.17 1.76
C GLU A 74 -0.67 10.19 2.19
N SER A 75 -1.00 11.02 3.18
CA SER A 75 -2.36 11.06 3.73
C SER A 75 -3.39 11.43 2.66
N TYR A 76 -3.00 12.27 1.70
CA TYR A 76 -3.85 12.63 0.58
C TYR A 76 -4.06 11.46 -0.38
N ILE A 77 -2.98 10.76 -0.77
CA ILE A 77 -3.07 9.58 -1.63
C ILE A 77 -3.89 8.48 -0.95
N TYR A 78 -3.62 8.20 0.32
CA TYR A 78 -4.37 7.23 1.12
C TYR A 78 -5.88 7.55 1.19
N GLN A 79 -6.26 8.83 1.32
CA GLN A 79 -7.68 9.22 1.27
C GLN A 79 -8.31 8.98 -0.11
N LEU A 80 -7.55 9.21 -1.19
CA LEU A 80 -8.03 8.94 -2.54
C LEU A 80 -8.18 7.44 -2.79
N ASP A 81 -7.25 6.64 -2.27
CA ASP A 81 -7.28 5.18 -2.34
C ASP A 81 -8.49 4.61 -1.60
N ALA A 82 -8.71 5.02 -0.34
CA ALA A 82 -9.92 4.65 0.41
C ALA A 82 -11.21 5.07 -0.31
N SER A 83 -11.24 6.27 -0.91
CA SER A 83 -12.37 6.72 -1.73
C SER A 83 -12.56 5.87 -3.00
N ASN A 84 -11.48 5.31 -3.54
CA ASN A 84 -11.51 4.41 -4.68
C ASN A 84 -12.15 3.07 -4.30
N GLU A 85 -11.72 2.50 -3.16
CA GLU A 85 -12.23 1.25 -2.61
C GLU A 85 -13.69 1.36 -2.15
N ASP A 86 -14.09 2.52 -1.59
CA ASP A 86 -15.49 2.83 -1.22
C ASP A 86 -16.47 2.58 -2.40
N CYS A 87 -16.00 2.79 -3.63
CA CYS A 87 -16.79 2.58 -4.85
C CYS A 87 -16.94 1.10 -5.24
N LEU A 88 -16.19 0.19 -4.62
CA LEU A 88 -16.19 -1.25 -4.88
C LEU A 88 -17.06 -2.04 -3.90
N HIS A 89 -17.49 -1.41 -2.80
CA HIS A 89 -18.34 -2.07 -1.83
C HIS A 89 -19.66 -2.51 -2.43
N VAL A 90 -19.95 -3.80 -2.24
CA VAL A 90 -21.23 -4.41 -2.62
C VAL A 90 -22.26 -4.01 -1.57
N VAL A 91 -23.16 -3.08 -1.91
CA VAL A 91 -24.37 -2.83 -1.11
C VAL A 91 -25.24 -4.09 -1.17
N PRO A 92 -25.58 -4.73 -0.05
CA PRO A 92 -26.53 -5.84 -0.05
C PRO A 92 -27.93 -5.26 -0.24
N ASP A 93 -28.47 -5.37 -1.45
CA ASP A 93 -29.85 -4.95 -1.71
C ASP A 93 -30.80 -6.08 -1.30
N ASP A 94 -31.28 -6.01 -0.06
CA ASP A 94 -32.44 -6.76 0.39
C ASP A 94 -33.67 -5.97 -0.08
N ASN A 95 -34.28 -6.43 -1.18
CA ASN A 95 -35.49 -5.89 -1.82
C ASN A 95 -35.37 -4.52 -2.52
N THR A 96 -34.91 -4.51 -3.78
CA THR A 96 -35.77 -4.11 -4.92
C THR A 96 -35.09 -4.35 -6.26
N SER A 97 -35.61 -5.35 -6.97
CA SER A 97 -35.58 -5.40 -8.42
C SER A 97 -36.33 -4.21 -9.03
N LYS A 98 -35.78 -2.98 -8.96
CA LYS A 98 -36.20 -1.78 -9.74
C LYS A 98 -35.44 -0.45 -9.48
N VAL A 99 -34.17 -0.45 -9.07
CA VAL A 99 -33.33 0.78 -9.11
C VAL A 99 -32.03 0.59 -9.90
N LEU A 100 -32.03 -0.34 -10.87
CA LEU A 100 -30.92 -0.55 -11.82
C LEU A 100 -30.89 0.54 -12.91
N GLY A 101 -30.90 1.81 -12.49
CA GLY A 101 -31.04 2.94 -13.41
C GLY A 101 -30.82 4.34 -12.85
N LYS A 102 -30.25 4.53 -11.65
CA LYS A 102 -29.84 5.87 -11.20
C LYS A 102 -28.45 5.88 -10.56
N LYS A 103 -27.51 6.39 -11.37
CA LYS A 103 -26.12 6.76 -11.12
C LYS A 103 -25.08 5.63 -10.99
N GLU A 104 -25.00 4.79 -12.02
CA GLU A 104 -23.67 4.51 -12.62
C GLU A 104 -23.19 5.80 -13.31
N GLU A 105 -22.90 6.85 -12.54
CA GLU A 105 -21.89 7.80 -13.00
C GLU A 105 -20.59 7.05 -12.79
N SER A 106 -20.15 6.33 -13.81
CA SER A 106 -18.81 5.78 -13.87
C SER A 106 -17.86 6.92 -13.50
N LEU A 107 -17.24 6.82 -12.32
CA LEU A 107 -16.07 7.62 -12.00
C LEU A 107 -15.00 7.19 -12.99
N ASN A 108 -15.03 7.83 -14.16
CA ASN A 108 -14.14 7.61 -15.27
C ASN A 108 -12.75 8.15 -14.89
N GLU A 109 -11.73 7.80 -15.68
CA GLU A 109 -10.37 8.31 -15.47
C GLU A 109 -10.32 9.84 -15.36
N THR A 110 -11.25 10.55 -16.00
CA THR A 110 -11.40 12.01 -15.88
C THR A 110 -11.75 12.42 -14.45
N SER A 111 -12.65 11.72 -13.76
CA SER A 111 -12.99 12.00 -12.37
C SER A 111 -11.84 11.68 -11.42
N LEU A 112 -11.10 10.58 -11.64
CA LEU A 112 -9.91 10.26 -10.86
C LEU A 112 -8.80 11.30 -11.05
N SER A 113 -8.63 11.79 -12.28
CA SER A 113 -7.67 12.87 -12.58
C SER A 113 -8.00 14.14 -11.80
N GLN A 114 -9.28 14.53 -11.77
CA GLN A 114 -9.74 15.71 -11.02
C GLN A 114 -9.48 15.60 -9.51
N MET A 115 -9.47 14.38 -8.96
CA MET A 115 -9.17 14.16 -7.54
C MET A 115 -7.68 14.36 -7.21
N ILE A 116 -6.77 14.12 -8.17
CA ILE A 116 -5.32 14.32 -8.01
C ILE A 116 -4.90 15.77 -8.25
N GLU A 117 -5.63 16.53 -9.08
CA GLU A 117 -5.29 17.92 -9.44
C GLU A 117 -4.90 18.83 -8.24
N PRO A 118 -5.58 18.78 -7.08
CA PRO A 118 -5.18 19.60 -5.93
C PRO A 118 -3.78 19.27 -5.40
N LEU A 119 -3.40 17.99 -5.35
CA LEU A 119 -2.05 17.57 -4.96
C LEU A 119 -1.02 18.03 -5.99
N GLU A 120 -1.31 17.86 -7.29
CA GLU A 120 -0.43 18.36 -8.35
C GLU A 120 -0.22 19.87 -8.27
N GLY A 121 -1.30 20.62 -8.08
CA GLY A 121 -1.28 22.07 -7.93
C GLY A 121 -0.43 22.51 -6.74
N LEU A 122 -0.60 21.85 -5.58
CA LEU A 122 0.21 22.14 -4.39
C LEU A 122 1.69 21.89 -4.64
N LEU A 123 2.05 20.71 -5.15
CA LEU A 123 3.44 20.34 -5.43
C LEU A 123 4.06 21.28 -6.48
N GLN A 124 3.28 21.72 -7.46
CA GLN A 124 3.71 22.70 -8.45
C GLN A 124 3.97 24.08 -7.82
N CYS A 125 3.07 24.56 -6.95
CA CYS A 125 3.24 25.83 -6.23
C CYS A 125 4.46 25.81 -5.28
N GLN A 126 4.82 24.65 -4.73
CA GLN A 126 6.01 24.47 -3.90
C GLN A 126 7.30 24.24 -4.72
N GLY A 127 7.22 24.21 -6.06
CA GLY A 127 8.36 23.94 -6.93
C GLY A 127 8.91 22.50 -6.84
N LEU A 128 8.10 21.56 -6.35
CA LEU A 128 8.46 20.15 -6.17
C LEU A 128 8.00 19.27 -7.34
N MET A 129 7.04 19.73 -8.15
CA MET A 129 6.50 18.94 -9.26
C MET A 129 7.54 18.75 -10.39
N THR A 130 7.67 17.51 -10.86
CA THR A 130 8.51 17.13 -12.01
C THR A 130 7.73 16.28 -13.00
N ASP A 131 8.23 16.13 -14.22
CA ASP A 131 7.60 15.25 -15.22
C ASP A 131 7.57 13.79 -14.77
N ARG A 132 8.59 13.34 -14.03
CA ARG A 132 8.63 11.98 -13.47
C ARG A 132 7.59 11.81 -12.37
N LEU A 133 7.43 12.78 -11.46
CA LEU A 133 6.37 12.78 -10.44
C LEU A 133 4.98 12.76 -11.07
N ARG A 134 4.74 13.58 -12.09
CA ARG A 134 3.46 13.61 -12.82
C ARG A 134 3.16 12.28 -13.49
N THR A 135 4.18 11.61 -14.02
CA THR A 135 4.02 10.27 -14.62
C THR A 135 3.63 9.25 -13.55
N GLU A 136 4.25 9.31 -12.36
CA GLU A 136 3.95 8.40 -11.27
C GLU A 136 2.54 8.62 -10.68
N LEU A 137 2.08 9.87 -10.57
CA LEU A 137 0.70 10.16 -10.17
C LEU A 137 -0.33 9.61 -11.19
N LYS A 138 -0.01 9.68 -12.50
CA LYS A 138 -0.83 9.06 -13.54
C LYS A 138 -0.84 7.53 -13.44
N SER A 139 0.28 6.93 -13.06
CA SER A 139 0.35 5.50 -12.75
C SER A 139 -0.61 5.12 -11.62
N GLY A 140 -0.75 5.95 -10.59
CA GLY A 140 -1.77 5.78 -9.54
C GLY A 140 -3.21 5.83 -10.06
N ILE A 141 -3.53 6.79 -10.92
CA ILE A 141 -4.86 6.87 -11.58
C ILE A 141 -5.15 5.58 -12.37
N GLN A 142 -4.14 5.08 -13.09
CA GLN A 142 -4.24 3.85 -13.85
C GLN A 142 -4.45 2.63 -12.94
N TYR A 143 -3.74 2.56 -11.81
CA TYR A 143 -3.96 1.53 -10.79
C TYR A 143 -5.42 1.49 -10.32
N TRP A 144 -5.95 2.62 -9.86
CA TRP A 144 -7.33 2.71 -9.37
C TRP A 144 -8.36 2.30 -10.43
N SER A 145 -8.13 2.67 -11.69
CA SER A 145 -8.95 2.24 -12.83
C SER A 145 -8.91 0.72 -13.04
N LEU A 146 -7.72 0.11 -12.98
CA LEU A 146 -7.54 -1.33 -13.09
C LEU A 146 -8.17 -2.09 -11.92
N GLU A 147 -7.97 -1.62 -10.69
CA GLU A 147 -8.55 -2.21 -9.50
C GLU A 147 -10.07 -2.26 -9.62
N ARG A 148 -10.71 -1.14 -9.99
CA ARG A 148 -12.16 -1.09 -10.23
C ARG A 148 -12.59 -2.10 -11.29
N LYS A 149 -11.90 -2.12 -12.43
CA LYS A 149 -12.18 -3.03 -13.55
C LYS A 149 -12.10 -4.49 -13.11
N LEU A 150 -11.01 -4.87 -12.44
CA LEU A 150 -10.72 -6.25 -12.06
C LEU A 150 -11.71 -6.74 -10.98
N CYS A 151 -11.96 -5.94 -9.95
CA CYS A 151 -12.88 -6.31 -8.88
C CYS A 151 -14.34 -6.38 -9.36
N GLN A 152 -14.76 -5.50 -10.27
CA GLN A 152 -16.08 -5.59 -10.90
C GLN A 152 -16.20 -6.82 -11.80
N ALA A 153 -15.15 -7.16 -12.56
CA ALA A 153 -15.13 -8.36 -13.38
C ALA A 153 -15.25 -9.64 -12.51
N LEU A 154 -14.59 -9.68 -11.34
CA LEU A 154 -14.75 -10.78 -10.39
C LEU A 154 -16.20 -10.93 -9.91
N LEU A 155 -16.87 -9.83 -9.52
CA LEU A 155 -18.27 -9.87 -9.09
C LEU A 155 -19.22 -10.39 -10.18
N ARG A 156 -18.92 -10.07 -11.44
CA ARG A 156 -19.71 -10.48 -12.62
C ARG A 156 -19.32 -11.86 -13.14
N ASN A 157 -18.34 -12.53 -12.53
CA ASN A 157 -17.73 -13.77 -13.02
C ASN A 157 -17.25 -13.65 -14.48
N GLU A 158 -16.72 -12.49 -14.84
CA GLU A 158 -16.13 -12.23 -16.14
C GLU A 158 -14.68 -12.73 -16.21
N LYS A 159 -14.16 -12.92 -17.43
CA LYS A 159 -12.79 -13.38 -17.63
C LYS A 159 -11.80 -12.29 -17.20
N ILE A 160 -10.91 -12.64 -16.28
CA ILE A 160 -9.81 -11.77 -15.84
C ILE A 160 -8.61 -11.91 -16.80
N SER A 161 -7.98 -10.78 -17.16
CA SER A 161 -6.73 -10.74 -17.92
C SER A 161 -5.53 -10.78 -16.98
N ILE A 162 -4.58 -11.67 -17.26
CA ILE A 162 -3.32 -11.72 -16.50
C ILE A 162 -2.48 -10.46 -16.72
N GLU A 163 -2.53 -9.88 -17.92
CA GLU A 163 -1.82 -8.64 -18.24
C GLU A 163 -2.31 -7.47 -17.39
N ASP A 164 -3.62 -7.31 -17.25
CA ASP A 164 -4.21 -6.28 -16.38
C ASP A 164 -3.87 -6.50 -14.91
N VAL A 165 -3.91 -7.76 -14.45
CA VAL A 165 -3.58 -8.13 -13.05
C VAL A 165 -2.12 -7.82 -12.74
N MET A 166 -1.21 -8.24 -13.62
CA MET A 166 0.23 -7.96 -13.45
C MET A 166 0.52 -6.46 -13.52
N MET A 167 -0.19 -5.72 -14.38
CA MET A 167 -0.07 -4.27 -14.43
C MET A 167 -0.58 -3.61 -13.15
N ALA A 168 -1.71 -4.06 -12.60
CA ALA A 168 -2.27 -3.51 -11.36
C ALA A 168 -1.30 -3.68 -10.18
N ILE A 169 -0.80 -4.89 -9.92
CA ILE A 169 0.14 -5.14 -8.81
C ILE A 169 1.46 -4.36 -8.95
N HIS A 170 1.94 -4.12 -10.19
CA HIS A 170 3.12 -3.27 -10.41
C HIS A 170 2.84 -1.78 -10.20
N LEU A 171 1.59 -1.35 -10.35
CA LEU A 171 1.20 0.04 -10.15
C LEU A 171 0.75 0.34 -8.71
N LYS A 172 0.37 -0.69 -7.93
CA LYS A 172 -0.18 -0.56 -6.56
C LYS A 172 0.68 0.31 -5.65
N SER A 173 2.00 0.11 -5.65
CA SER A 173 2.98 0.86 -4.83
C SER A 173 3.39 2.24 -5.39
N PHE A 174 2.54 2.92 -6.16
CA PHE A 174 2.91 4.21 -6.77
C PHE A 174 3.12 5.32 -5.74
N ASP A 175 2.42 5.26 -4.61
CA ASP A 175 2.54 6.13 -3.45
C ASP A 175 3.98 6.17 -2.92
N TYR A 176 4.60 5.00 -2.70
CA TYR A 176 6.00 4.88 -2.30
C TYR A 176 6.94 5.53 -3.31
N ARG A 177 6.68 5.35 -4.61
CA ARG A 177 7.48 5.94 -5.69
C ARG A 177 7.31 7.46 -5.75
N VAL A 178 6.10 7.98 -5.55
CA VAL A 178 5.83 9.42 -5.43
C VAL A 178 6.63 9.99 -4.26
N LEU A 179 6.57 9.36 -3.08
CA LEU A 179 7.29 9.84 -1.91
C LEU A 179 8.81 9.78 -2.10
N ASN A 180 9.32 8.72 -2.73
CA ASN A 180 10.74 8.57 -3.03
C ASN A 180 11.23 9.66 -4.01
N LEU A 181 10.43 9.97 -5.04
CA LEU A 181 10.70 11.06 -5.99
C LEU A 181 10.64 12.44 -5.31
N LEU A 182 9.68 12.65 -4.40
CA LEU A 182 9.63 13.88 -3.59
C LEU A 182 10.88 14.03 -2.73
N MET A 183 11.41 12.93 -2.18
CA MET A 183 12.65 12.96 -1.41
C MET A 183 13.86 13.38 -2.24
N PHE A 184 13.97 12.93 -3.49
CA PHE A 184 15.01 13.44 -4.41
C PHE A 184 14.87 14.97 -4.61
N GLN A 185 13.66 15.48 -4.84
CA GLN A 185 13.42 16.91 -5.01
C GLN A 185 13.73 17.72 -3.74
N LEU A 186 13.23 17.27 -2.59
CA LEU A 186 13.40 17.93 -1.30
C LEU A 186 14.86 17.98 -0.84
N THR A 187 15.68 17.02 -1.26
CA THR A 187 17.11 16.96 -0.96
C THR A 187 17.98 17.58 -2.05
N GLY A 188 17.41 18.03 -3.16
CA GLY A 188 18.13 18.60 -4.29
C GLY A 188 19.02 17.59 -5.02
N GLN A 189 18.67 16.31 -4.97
CA GLN A 189 19.38 15.22 -5.61
C GLN A 189 18.76 14.87 -6.96
N HIS A 190 19.61 14.43 -7.90
CA HIS A 190 19.12 13.82 -9.13
C HIS A 190 18.56 12.42 -8.84
N VAL A 191 17.47 12.07 -9.53
CA VAL A 191 16.88 10.73 -9.45
C VAL A 191 17.92 9.70 -9.87
N ASN A 192 18.11 8.69 -9.05
CA ASN A 192 18.97 7.55 -9.35
C ASN A 192 18.11 6.40 -9.87
N GLU A 193 18.14 6.15 -11.18
CA GLU A 193 17.32 5.12 -11.82
C GLU A 193 17.63 3.71 -11.29
N LEU A 194 18.87 3.42 -10.88
CA LEU A 194 19.19 2.12 -10.27
C LEU A 194 18.48 1.95 -8.92
N HIS A 195 18.36 3.03 -8.13
CA HIS A 195 17.60 3.00 -6.88
C HIS A 195 16.10 2.80 -7.17
N MET A 196 15.56 3.50 -8.17
CA MET A 196 14.16 3.36 -8.58
C MET A 196 13.83 1.94 -9.06
N ASP A 197 14.69 1.36 -9.91
CA ASP A 197 14.52 0.00 -10.42
C ASP A 197 14.58 -1.05 -9.30
N PHE A 198 15.54 -0.90 -8.38
CA PHE A 198 15.65 -1.79 -7.22
C PHE A 198 14.41 -1.70 -6.32
N LEU A 199 13.99 -0.49 -5.96
CA LEU A 199 12.86 -0.26 -5.07
C LEU A 199 11.56 -0.75 -5.71
N SER A 200 11.35 -0.56 -7.01
CA SER A 200 10.15 -1.07 -7.70
C SER A 200 10.00 -2.60 -7.57
N VAL A 201 11.09 -3.36 -7.65
CA VAL A 201 11.03 -4.82 -7.43
C VAL A 201 10.84 -5.17 -5.95
N SER A 202 11.46 -4.41 -5.04
CA SER A 202 11.27 -4.61 -3.60
C SER A 202 9.83 -4.33 -3.18
N GLU A 203 9.25 -3.23 -3.64
CA GLU A 203 7.88 -2.82 -3.37
C GLU A 203 6.90 -3.87 -3.91
N PHE A 204 7.09 -4.36 -5.14
CA PHE A 204 6.28 -5.45 -5.70
C PHE A 204 6.23 -6.69 -4.79
N LEU A 205 7.36 -7.08 -4.19
CA LEU A 205 7.39 -8.20 -3.23
C LEU A 205 6.66 -7.84 -1.92
N VAL A 206 6.77 -6.60 -1.46
CA VAL A 206 6.02 -6.11 -0.28
C VAL A 206 4.52 -6.15 -0.55
N GLU A 207 4.04 -5.65 -1.71
CA GLU A 207 2.63 -5.69 -2.09
C GLU A 207 2.08 -7.13 -2.13
N ILE A 208 2.85 -8.09 -2.66
CA ILE A 208 2.45 -9.51 -2.59
C ILE A 208 2.39 -9.99 -1.13
N SER A 209 3.36 -9.62 -0.31
CA SER A 209 3.36 -10.02 1.11
C SER A 209 2.13 -9.49 1.85
N ASP A 210 1.76 -8.24 1.60
CA ASP A 210 0.61 -7.59 2.21
C ASP A 210 -0.69 -8.22 1.70
N ASP A 211 -0.84 -8.44 0.38
CA ASP A 211 -1.97 -9.18 -0.19
C ASP A 211 -2.13 -10.58 0.43
N LEU A 212 -1.03 -11.30 0.69
CA LEU A 212 -1.12 -12.62 1.32
C LEU A 212 -1.53 -12.54 2.79
N TYR A 213 -1.19 -11.46 3.48
CA TYR A 213 -1.57 -11.22 4.86
C TYR A 213 -3.04 -10.81 4.97
N ASP A 214 -3.49 -9.89 4.11
CA ASP A 214 -4.84 -9.30 4.11
C ASP A 214 -5.85 -10.09 3.26
N TYR A 215 -5.45 -11.22 2.68
CA TYR A 215 -6.24 -12.01 1.72
C TYR A 215 -7.72 -12.21 2.10
N GLU A 216 -7.99 -12.57 3.35
CA GLU A 216 -9.37 -12.80 3.79
C GLU A 216 -10.18 -11.50 3.87
N ASP A 217 -9.57 -10.42 4.35
CA ASP A 217 -10.20 -9.12 4.49
C ASP A 217 -10.41 -8.48 3.10
N ASP A 218 -9.48 -8.66 2.17
CA ASP A 218 -9.63 -8.21 0.79
C ASP A 218 -10.78 -8.92 0.07
N VAL A 219 -10.92 -10.25 0.28
CA VAL A 219 -12.06 -11.00 -0.23
C VAL A 219 -13.35 -10.47 0.40
N MET A 220 -13.37 -10.15 1.69
CA MET A 220 -14.55 -9.60 2.36
C MET A 220 -14.96 -8.23 1.80
N ASN A 221 -13.99 -7.35 1.52
CA ASN A 221 -14.20 -5.97 1.11
C ASN A 221 -14.31 -5.80 -0.41
N ASN A 222 -14.00 -6.84 -1.19
CA ASN A 222 -13.95 -6.79 -2.65
C ASN A 222 -12.87 -5.82 -3.18
N THR A 223 -11.74 -5.74 -2.49
CA THR A 223 -10.54 -4.99 -2.91
C THR A 223 -9.63 -5.87 -3.78
N PHE A 224 -8.66 -5.23 -4.45
CA PHE A 224 -7.69 -5.95 -5.27
C PHE A 224 -6.77 -6.81 -4.41
N ASN A 225 -6.57 -8.06 -4.83
CA ASN A 225 -5.63 -8.97 -4.20
C ASN A 225 -5.07 -9.96 -5.23
N ILE A 226 -3.75 -10.09 -5.30
CA ILE A 226 -3.07 -10.87 -6.34
C ILE A 226 -3.44 -12.35 -6.31
N LEU A 227 -3.56 -12.96 -5.12
CA LEU A 227 -3.94 -14.37 -4.97
C LEU A 227 -5.40 -14.59 -5.41
N ARG A 228 -6.27 -13.65 -5.07
CA ARG A 228 -7.67 -13.63 -5.50
C ARG A 228 -7.79 -13.60 -7.02
N MET A 229 -7.01 -12.73 -7.67
CA MET A 229 -6.95 -12.64 -9.13
C MET A 229 -6.37 -13.91 -9.77
N PHE A 230 -5.29 -14.47 -9.21
CA PHE A 230 -4.70 -15.71 -9.69
C PHE A 230 -5.68 -16.88 -9.56
N ALA A 231 -6.45 -16.94 -8.48
CA ALA A 231 -7.50 -17.95 -8.29
C ALA A 231 -8.58 -17.87 -9.37
N ALA A 232 -8.98 -16.66 -9.79
CA ALA A 232 -9.94 -16.47 -10.86
C ALA A 232 -9.39 -16.88 -12.25
N ILE A 233 -8.08 -16.72 -12.49
CA ILE A 233 -7.44 -17.06 -13.77
C ILE A 233 -7.11 -18.55 -13.86
N TYR A 234 -6.46 -19.10 -12.84
CA TYR A 234 -5.85 -20.44 -12.86
C TYR A 234 -6.66 -21.49 -12.07
N GLY A 235 -7.64 -21.05 -11.29
CA GLY A 235 -8.38 -21.91 -10.37
C GLY A 235 -7.64 -22.12 -9.03
N PRO A 236 -8.35 -22.62 -8.00
CA PRO A 236 -7.84 -22.65 -6.63
C PRO A 236 -6.69 -23.62 -6.39
N LEU A 237 -6.51 -24.62 -7.26
CA LEU A 237 -5.44 -25.62 -7.13
C LEU A 237 -4.11 -25.09 -7.70
N GLU A 238 -4.16 -24.34 -8.80
CA GLU A 238 -2.97 -23.93 -9.55
C GLU A 238 -2.51 -22.51 -9.20
N ALA A 239 -3.41 -21.65 -8.72
CA ALA A 239 -3.09 -20.28 -8.33
C ALA A 239 -1.91 -20.15 -7.34
N PRO A 240 -1.81 -20.97 -6.26
CA PRO A 240 -0.66 -20.89 -5.35
C PRO A 240 0.67 -21.22 -6.05
N ASN A 241 0.69 -22.19 -6.96
CA ASN A 241 1.89 -22.58 -7.70
C ASN A 241 2.33 -21.47 -8.65
N MET A 242 1.37 -20.88 -9.37
CA MET A 242 1.63 -19.77 -10.28
C MET A 242 2.12 -18.52 -9.53
N LEU A 243 1.55 -18.21 -8.37
CA LEU A 243 1.99 -17.09 -7.55
C LEU A 243 3.39 -17.35 -6.98
N ALA A 244 3.68 -18.56 -6.49
CA ALA A 244 5.01 -18.92 -6.01
C ALA A 244 6.07 -18.79 -7.11
N LYS A 245 5.74 -19.15 -8.36
CA LYS A 245 6.63 -18.93 -9.50
C LYS A 245 6.87 -17.44 -9.75
N CYS A 246 5.82 -16.62 -9.73
CA CYS A 246 5.93 -15.17 -9.90
C CYS A 246 6.81 -14.52 -8.82
N ILE A 247 6.64 -14.94 -7.56
CA ILE A 247 7.50 -14.53 -6.44
C ILE A 247 8.96 -14.89 -6.71
N GLY A 248 9.24 -16.14 -7.09
CA GLY A 248 10.61 -16.58 -7.37
C GLY A 248 11.30 -15.77 -8.48
N GLU A 249 10.58 -15.46 -9.57
CA GLU A 249 11.10 -14.60 -10.65
C GLU A 249 11.39 -13.17 -10.18
N ALA A 250 10.59 -12.64 -9.24
CA ALA A 250 10.81 -11.33 -8.65
C ALA A 250 11.97 -11.32 -7.64
N GLU A 251 12.13 -12.37 -6.83
CA GLU A 251 13.27 -12.55 -5.93
C GLU A 251 14.60 -12.62 -6.71
N GLU A 252 14.65 -13.34 -7.82
CA GLU A 252 15.84 -13.38 -8.70
C GLU A 252 16.20 -11.99 -9.24
N LYS A 253 15.19 -11.21 -9.67
CA LYS A 253 15.39 -9.82 -10.11
C LYS A 253 15.88 -8.93 -8.97
N TYR A 254 15.26 -9.06 -7.79
CA TYR A 254 15.64 -8.32 -6.59
C TYR A 254 17.11 -8.57 -6.24
N GLU A 255 17.55 -9.83 -6.22
CA GLU A 255 18.95 -10.18 -5.97
C GLU A 255 19.90 -9.60 -7.03
N SER A 256 19.49 -9.64 -8.31
CA SER A 256 20.27 -9.10 -9.42
C SER A 256 20.49 -7.58 -9.27
N PHE A 257 19.45 -6.83 -8.86
CA PHE A 257 19.59 -5.40 -8.58
C PHE A 257 20.34 -5.12 -7.28
N SER A 258 20.09 -5.89 -6.22
CA SER A 258 20.79 -5.77 -4.93
C SER A 258 22.31 -5.89 -5.07
N LYS A 259 22.80 -6.73 -5.99
CA LYS A 259 24.23 -6.87 -6.33
C LYS A 259 24.82 -5.68 -7.10
N LYS A 260 23.99 -4.88 -7.75
CA LYS A 260 24.41 -3.68 -8.51
C LYS A 260 24.44 -2.42 -7.63
N LEU A 261 23.71 -2.41 -6.51
CA LEU A 261 23.72 -1.32 -5.55
C LEU A 261 25.08 -1.18 -4.87
N ASP A 262 25.32 0.00 -4.30
CA ASP A 262 26.43 0.18 -3.36
C ASP A 262 26.35 -0.87 -2.24
N PRO A 263 27.44 -1.62 -1.93
CA PRO A 263 27.39 -2.70 -0.96
C PRO A 263 26.93 -2.27 0.44
N SER A 264 27.22 -1.03 0.85
CA SER A 264 26.82 -0.51 2.16
C SER A 264 25.31 -0.19 2.19
N LEU A 265 24.78 0.35 1.09
CA LEU A 265 23.35 0.61 0.91
C LEU A 265 22.57 -0.71 0.87
N SER A 266 23.01 -1.65 0.03
CA SER A 266 22.42 -2.97 -0.12
C SER A 266 22.36 -3.72 1.22
N GLY A 267 23.48 -3.75 1.96
CA GLY A 267 23.55 -4.38 3.28
C GLY A 267 22.76 -3.64 4.38
N SER A 268 22.51 -2.35 4.23
CA SER A 268 21.63 -1.60 5.16
C SER A 268 20.16 -1.87 4.88
N TYR A 269 19.77 -1.94 3.61
CA TYR A 269 18.42 -2.27 3.22
C TYR A 269 18.04 -3.70 3.60
N TRP A 270 18.94 -4.67 3.41
CA TRP A 270 18.72 -6.04 3.86
C TRP A 270 18.47 -6.15 5.36
N ARG A 271 19.27 -5.46 6.19
CA ARG A 271 19.04 -5.43 7.65
C ARG A 271 17.67 -4.83 7.98
N ARG A 272 17.26 -3.79 7.25
CA ARG A 272 15.93 -3.18 7.43
C ARG A 272 14.80 -4.16 7.11
N CYS A 273 14.93 -4.97 6.06
CA CYS A 273 13.95 -6.02 5.71
C CYS A 273 13.86 -7.10 6.80
N GLU A 274 15.00 -7.53 7.37
CA GLU A 274 15.01 -8.47 8.50
C GLU A 274 14.34 -7.87 9.75
N GLU A 275 14.58 -6.60 10.04
CA GLU A 275 13.93 -5.89 11.14
C GLU A 275 12.42 -5.81 10.96
N ALA A 276 11.94 -5.45 9.76
CA ALA A 276 10.51 -5.42 9.44
C ALA A 276 9.86 -6.79 9.63
N THR A 277 10.53 -7.85 9.18
CA THR A 277 10.04 -9.23 9.32
C THR A 277 9.87 -9.63 10.80
N LYS A 278 10.84 -9.23 11.65
CA LYS A 278 10.78 -9.47 13.10
C LYS A 278 9.70 -8.64 13.79
N GLU A 279 9.55 -7.38 13.39
CA GLU A 279 8.49 -6.48 13.88
C GLU A 279 7.10 -7.03 13.58
N GLY A 280 6.92 -7.69 12.42
CA GLY A 280 5.72 -8.44 12.05
C GLY A 280 5.54 -9.78 12.78
N GLY A 281 6.34 -10.09 13.79
CA GLY A 281 6.20 -11.28 14.64
C GLY A 281 6.74 -12.58 14.04
N LYS A 282 7.44 -12.54 12.89
CA LYS A 282 8.04 -13.72 12.26
C LYS A 282 9.55 -13.78 12.53
N THR A 283 10.03 -14.88 13.12
CA THR A 283 11.46 -15.19 13.22
C THR A 283 11.85 -16.14 12.07
N SER A 284 11.98 -15.62 10.84
CA SER A 284 12.51 -16.42 9.73
C SER A 284 14.03 -16.40 9.70
N GLY A 285 14.65 -17.49 9.22
CA GLY A 285 16.08 -17.54 8.88
C GLY A 285 16.41 -17.02 7.47
N HIS A 286 15.38 -16.67 6.69
CA HIS A 286 15.50 -16.14 5.33
C HIS A 286 15.33 -14.62 5.33
N ALA A 287 16.13 -13.91 4.52
CA ALA A 287 16.20 -12.45 4.48
C ALA A 287 14.90 -11.76 4.05
N TYR A 288 14.04 -12.48 3.30
CA TYR A 288 12.74 -11.98 2.82
C TYR A 288 11.54 -12.49 3.65
N GLY A 289 11.79 -13.16 4.77
CA GLY A 289 10.71 -13.86 5.47
C GLY A 289 10.44 -15.26 4.91
N THR A 290 9.35 -15.85 5.40
CA THR A 290 8.79 -17.08 4.82
C THR A 290 7.44 -16.74 4.19
N TRP A 291 7.32 -17.02 2.89
CA TRP A 291 6.07 -16.87 2.15
C TRP A 291 5.04 -17.86 2.68
N ASN A 292 3.93 -17.34 3.19
CA ASN A 292 2.80 -18.13 3.65
C ASN A 292 1.62 -17.84 2.73
N ILE A 293 1.48 -18.61 1.65
CA ILE A 293 0.32 -18.46 0.76
C ILE A 293 -0.89 -19.09 1.47
N PRO A 294 -1.94 -18.31 1.81
CA PRO A 294 -3.11 -18.83 2.50
C PRO A 294 -3.89 -19.78 1.60
N ARG A 295 -4.80 -20.54 2.22
CA ARG A 295 -5.67 -21.44 1.48
C ARG A 295 -6.63 -20.61 0.62
N VAL A 296 -6.63 -20.86 -0.68
CA VAL A 296 -7.51 -20.17 -1.63
C VAL A 296 -8.98 -20.37 -1.28
N ILE A 297 -9.71 -19.26 -1.19
CA ILE A 297 -11.17 -19.23 -1.03
C ILE A 297 -11.80 -19.53 -2.40
N SER A 298 -12.37 -20.73 -2.54
CA SER A 298 -12.92 -21.18 -3.83
C SER A 298 -14.30 -20.61 -4.16
N ASN A 299 -15.03 -20.10 -3.17
CA ASN A 299 -16.34 -19.48 -3.35
C ASN A 299 -16.44 -18.28 -2.40
N GLU A 300 -16.15 -17.10 -2.95
CA GLU A 300 -16.12 -15.86 -2.17
C GLU A 300 -17.51 -15.48 -1.63
N ASP A 301 -18.58 -15.74 -2.37
CA ASP A 301 -19.94 -15.43 -1.92
C ASP A 301 -20.34 -16.28 -0.71
N ALA A 302 -19.98 -17.56 -0.71
CA ALA A 302 -20.20 -18.44 0.43
C ALA A 302 -19.36 -17.99 1.63
N PHE A 303 -18.09 -17.63 1.40
CA PHE A 303 -17.19 -17.12 2.43
C PHE A 303 -17.72 -15.82 3.08
N ARG A 304 -18.17 -14.85 2.27
CA ARG A 304 -18.78 -13.60 2.74
C ARG A 304 -20.03 -13.84 3.56
N ARG A 305 -20.93 -14.74 3.11
CA ARG A 305 -22.15 -15.10 3.86
C ARG A 305 -21.83 -15.73 5.21
N GLU A 306 -20.88 -16.67 5.24
CA GLU A 306 -20.48 -17.35 6.47
C GLU A 306 -19.89 -16.36 7.50
N ARG A 307 -18.95 -15.51 7.07
CA ARG A 307 -18.31 -14.50 7.93
C ARG A 307 -19.32 -13.49 8.49
N ARG A 308 -20.24 -12.99 7.65
CA ARG A 308 -21.30 -12.06 8.09
C ARG A 308 -22.21 -12.71 9.14
N SER A 309 -22.66 -13.94 8.91
CA SER A 309 -23.51 -14.65 9.88
C SER A 309 -22.84 -14.87 11.24
N LYS A 310 -21.53 -15.12 11.26
CA LYS A 310 -20.74 -15.28 12.49
C LYS A 310 -20.58 -13.95 13.25
N HIS A 311 -20.39 -12.85 12.52
CA HIS A 311 -20.31 -11.51 13.10
C HIS A 311 -21.64 -11.10 13.74
N ASP A 312 -22.77 -11.32 13.05
CA ASP A 312 -24.11 -11.03 13.57
C ASP A 312 -24.45 -11.90 14.79
N ALA A 313 -24.05 -13.18 14.79
CA ALA A 313 -24.23 -14.07 15.94
C ALA A 313 -23.42 -13.64 17.18
N CYS A 314 -22.21 -13.12 17.00
CA CYS A 314 -21.40 -12.56 18.09
C CYS A 314 -21.96 -11.24 18.63
N ALA A 315 -22.49 -10.37 17.76
CA ALA A 315 -23.06 -9.07 18.16
C ALA A 315 -24.37 -9.20 18.95
N VAL A 316 -25.10 -10.30 18.81
CA VAL A 316 -26.35 -10.58 19.55
C VAL A 316 -26.07 -11.13 20.97
N ILE A 317 -24.83 -11.52 21.27
CA ILE A 317 -24.44 -12.15 22.56
C ILE A 317 -23.79 -11.13 23.54
N THR A 318 -23.58 -9.89 23.11
CA THR A 318 -23.12 -8.75 23.94
C THR A 318 -24.25 -7.79 24.28
#